data_AF-B2FMF1-F1
#
_entry.id   AF-B2FMF1-F1
#
_cell.length_a   1.000
_cell.length_b   1.000
_cell.length_c   1.000
_cell.angle_alpha   90.00
_cell.angle_beta   90.00
_cell.angle_gamma   90.00
#
_symmetry.space_group_name_H-M   'P 1'
#
loop_
_entity.id
_entity.type
_entity.pdbx_description
1 polymer ?
#
loop_
_entity_poly.entity_id
_entity_poly.type
_entity_poly.pdbx_seq_one_letter_code
_entity_poly.pdbx_strand_id
1 'polypeptide(L)'
;MRAALFTGALLLAAPLLSVPSAHAQDGIGSLIDSRVVFPASASQGALVIGKVPAGSRVQYAGRQLRVSGYGSVVFGIGRDEKGPLRVQVQRPDGGSETATIAVTPRDWPTERVNGVPPKTVNPPPAIAERIKREQAQVTAARARDDDRTDFTQTFIWPVQGRISGRFGNARVYNGQPGAGHSGMDIAVPTGTPVKAPAAGIVTFAGPDLYLTGGTLLLDHGFGVSSNFLHLSRIDVKVGDRVEQGQVIAAVGATGRATGPHLHWGMNWFDTRIDPLLVLERK
;
A
#
# COMPACT_ATOMS: atom_id res chain seq x y z
N MET A 1 67.59 -63.27 52.15
CA MET A 1 68.34 -62.72 51.00
C MET A 1 67.43 -61.78 50.22
N ARG A 2 67.94 -60.58 49.90
CA ARG A 2 67.36 -59.50 49.05
C ARG A 2 66.19 -58.72 49.69
N ALA A 3 66.40 -57.53 50.25
CA ALA A 3 66.84 -56.22 49.71
C ALA A 3 65.66 -55.34 49.25
N ALA A 4 65.63 -54.16 49.87
CA ALA A 4 64.75 -53.01 49.76
C ALA A 4 64.37 -52.57 48.33
N LEU A 5 63.27 -51.80 48.23
CA LEU A 5 63.26 -50.48 47.58
C LEU A 5 61.94 -49.75 47.87
N PHE A 6 62.07 -48.58 48.50
CA PHE A 6 61.03 -47.54 48.60
C PHE A 6 60.94 -46.81 47.26
N THR A 7 59.73 -46.58 46.76
CA THR A 7 59.47 -45.63 45.67
C THR A 7 58.45 -44.60 46.14
N GLY A 8 58.92 -43.37 46.28
CA GLY A 8 58.11 -42.19 46.58
C GLY A 8 57.29 -41.78 45.35
N ALA A 9 56.02 -41.44 45.59
CA ALA A 9 55.15 -40.81 44.59
C ALA A 9 55.38 -39.30 44.60
N LEU A 10 55.91 -38.78 43.50
CA LEU A 10 56.10 -37.36 43.24
C LEU A 10 54.75 -36.77 42.76
N LEU A 11 54.11 -35.94 43.59
CA LEU A 11 52.95 -35.13 43.22
C LEU A 11 53.41 -33.97 42.33
N LEU A 12 53.11 -34.05 41.03
CA LEU A 12 53.24 -32.93 40.09
C LEU A 12 52.10 -31.94 40.30
N ALA A 13 52.39 -30.81 40.95
CA ALA A 13 51.51 -29.65 40.99
C ALA A 13 51.53 -28.96 39.62
N ALA A 14 50.43 -29.04 38.88
CA ALA A 14 50.22 -28.27 37.67
C ALA A 14 49.93 -26.79 38.01
N PRO A 15 50.50 -25.81 37.29
CA PRO A 15 50.19 -24.41 37.52
C PRO A 15 48.77 -24.10 37.05
N LEU A 16 47.94 -23.55 37.95
CA LEU A 16 46.66 -22.93 37.62
C LEU A 16 46.93 -21.67 36.79
N LEU A 17 46.87 -21.80 35.46
CA LEU A 17 46.77 -20.64 34.57
C LEU A 17 45.38 -20.04 34.74
N SER A 18 45.31 -18.91 35.45
CA SER A 18 44.13 -18.06 35.52
C SER A 18 43.84 -17.50 34.14
N VAL A 19 42.88 -18.11 33.43
CA VAL A 19 42.32 -17.56 32.20
C VAL A 19 41.60 -16.26 32.58
N PRO A 20 41.94 -15.10 31.97
CA PRO A 20 41.16 -13.90 32.20
C PRO A 20 39.75 -14.16 31.69
N SER A 21 38.75 -14.01 32.56
CA SER A 21 37.34 -14.04 32.19
C SER A 21 37.11 -12.90 31.20
N ALA A 22 37.16 -13.20 29.91
CA ALA A 22 36.64 -12.33 28.89
C ALA A 22 35.16 -12.13 29.21
N HIS A 23 34.82 -10.93 29.67
CA HIS A 23 33.45 -10.47 29.64
C HIS A 23 32.99 -10.56 28.19
N ALA A 24 32.24 -11.61 27.89
CA ALA A 24 31.36 -11.64 26.74
C ALA A 24 30.43 -10.45 26.93
N GLN A 25 30.78 -9.32 26.30
CA GLN A 25 29.78 -8.37 25.87
C GLN A 25 28.91 -9.17 24.91
N ASP A 26 27.76 -9.63 25.42
CA ASP A 26 26.71 -10.21 24.62
C ASP A 26 26.31 -9.17 23.58
N GLY A 27 26.98 -9.25 22.43
CA GLY A 27 26.70 -8.54 21.20
C GLY A 27 25.40 -9.07 20.61
N ILE A 28 24.31 -8.89 21.34
CA ILE A 28 22.98 -8.77 20.76
C ILE A 28 22.67 -7.27 20.76
N GLY A 29 23.56 -6.50 20.14
CA GLY A 29 23.18 -5.21 19.57
C GLY A 29 22.11 -5.54 18.55
N SER A 30 20.85 -5.45 18.98
CA SER A 30 19.70 -5.45 18.10
C SER A 30 20.09 -4.66 16.85
N LEU A 31 19.94 -5.27 15.68
CA LEU A 31 20.14 -4.63 14.38
C LEU A 31 19.04 -3.57 14.19
N ILE A 32 18.98 -2.59 15.08
CA ILE A 32 18.09 -1.45 15.01
C ILE A 32 18.65 -0.62 13.87
N ASP A 33 18.04 -0.72 12.69
CA ASP A 33 18.39 0.13 11.56
C ASP A 33 18.13 1.59 11.98
N SER A 34 19.22 2.31 12.27
CA SER A 34 19.21 3.70 12.74
C SER A 34 19.11 4.69 11.57
N ARG A 35 19.12 4.19 10.34
CA ARG A 35 19.09 5.02 9.14
C ARG A 35 17.65 5.44 8.83
N VAL A 36 17.57 6.62 8.24
CA VAL A 36 16.37 7.08 7.57
C VAL A 36 16.61 6.96 6.07
N VAL A 37 15.72 6.24 5.40
CA VAL A 37 15.85 5.87 4.00
C VAL A 37 14.53 6.16 3.31
N PHE A 38 14.58 7.09 2.38
CA PHE A 38 13.53 7.37 1.40
C PHE A 38 14.15 7.37 0.01
N PRO A 39 13.38 7.10 -1.06
CA PRO A 39 13.90 7.23 -2.41
C PRO A 39 14.27 8.69 -2.68
N ALA A 40 15.36 8.92 -3.43
CA ALA A 40 15.77 10.29 -3.80
C ALA A 40 14.74 10.98 -4.72
N SER A 41 14.01 10.18 -5.51
CA SER A 41 12.92 10.65 -6.37
C SER A 41 11.80 9.61 -6.46
N ALA A 42 10.59 10.07 -6.77
CA ALA A 42 9.45 9.21 -7.05
C ALA A 42 8.49 9.90 -8.03
N SER A 43 7.81 9.12 -8.88
CA SER A 43 6.90 9.65 -9.89
C SER A 43 5.56 10.11 -9.30
N GLN A 44 4.87 11.02 -9.98
CA GLN A 44 3.46 11.28 -9.73
C GLN A 44 2.65 9.97 -9.78
N GLY A 45 1.75 9.77 -8.81
CA GLY A 45 1.01 8.53 -8.62
C GLY A 45 1.75 7.46 -7.82
N ALA A 46 2.98 7.67 -7.32
CA ALA A 46 3.69 6.64 -6.58
C ALA A 46 3.16 6.43 -5.15
N LEU A 47 3.23 5.20 -4.65
CA LEU A 47 3.22 4.89 -3.22
C LEU A 47 4.67 4.88 -2.72
N VAL A 48 5.03 5.81 -1.84
CA VAL A 48 6.37 5.88 -1.26
C VAL A 48 6.38 5.12 0.05
N ILE A 49 7.29 4.16 0.18
CA ILE A 49 7.58 3.49 1.45
C ILE A 49 8.99 3.87 1.86
N GLY A 50 9.11 4.41 3.07
CA GLY A 50 10.38 4.73 3.70
C GLY A 50 10.71 3.79 4.84
N LYS A 51 11.97 3.85 5.27
CA LYS A 51 12.45 3.25 6.52
C LYS A 51 12.99 4.34 7.43
N VAL A 52 12.62 4.27 8.70
CA VAL A 52 13.12 5.13 9.78
C VAL A 52 13.41 4.26 11.00
N PRO A 53 14.18 4.75 11.99
CA PRO A 53 14.31 4.04 13.25
C PRO A 53 12.94 3.79 13.89
N ALA A 54 12.71 2.59 14.41
CA ALA A 54 11.46 2.26 15.10
C ALA A 54 11.21 3.24 16.25
N GLY A 55 9.97 3.71 16.39
CA GLY A 55 9.60 4.73 17.38
C GLY A 55 9.86 6.18 16.96
N SER A 56 10.40 6.42 15.75
CA SER A 56 10.50 7.79 15.20
C SER A 56 9.13 8.45 15.07
N ARG A 57 9.09 9.78 15.16
CA ARG A 57 7.92 10.59 14.76
C ARG A 57 8.17 11.13 13.36
N VAL A 58 7.26 10.85 12.44
CA VAL A 58 7.41 11.25 11.03
C VAL A 58 6.26 12.17 10.65
N GLN A 59 6.57 13.29 10.01
CA GLN A 59 5.58 14.24 9.49
C GLN A 59 5.75 14.45 7.98
N TYR A 60 4.63 14.44 7.28
CA TYR A 60 4.56 14.70 5.84
C TYR A 60 3.24 15.40 5.52
N ALA A 61 3.30 16.49 4.73
CA ALA A 61 2.14 17.26 4.29
C ALA A 61 1.16 17.64 5.44
N GLY A 62 1.70 18.04 6.60
CA GLY A 62 0.91 18.40 7.78
C GLY A 62 0.31 17.22 8.55
N ARG A 63 0.57 15.98 8.13
CA ARG A 63 0.11 14.75 8.77
C ARG A 63 1.24 14.07 9.53
N GLN A 64 0.95 13.62 10.75
CA GLN A 64 1.82 12.66 11.44
C GLN A 64 1.60 11.27 10.84
N LEU A 65 2.65 10.71 10.23
CA LEU A 65 2.63 9.38 9.64
C LEU A 65 2.81 8.32 10.72
N ARG A 66 2.13 7.17 10.55
CA ARG A 66 2.36 5.99 11.37
C ARG A 66 3.70 5.36 11.01
N VAL A 67 4.43 4.93 12.04
CA VAL A 67 5.66 4.14 11.93
C VAL A 67 5.36 2.74 12.48
N SER A 68 5.61 1.71 11.68
CA SER A 68 5.49 0.32 12.15
C SER A 68 6.57 -0.02 13.18
N GLY A 69 6.40 -1.14 13.90
CA GLY A 69 7.43 -1.65 14.83
C GLY A 69 8.78 -1.94 14.14
N TYR A 70 8.78 -2.15 12.83
CA TYR A 70 9.99 -2.36 12.01
C TYR A 70 10.43 -1.10 11.24
N GLY A 71 9.94 0.08 11.62
CA GLY A 71 10.38 1.34 11.04
C GLY A 71 9.83 1.67 9.65
N SER A 72 8.93 0.86 9.08
CA SER A 72 8.26 1.19 7.82
C SER A 72 7.30 2.37 8.00
N VAL A 73 7.33 3.30 7.05
CA VAL A 73 6.39 4.42 6.88
C VAL A 73 5.91 4.46 5.43
N VAL A 74 4.70 4.96 5.20
CA VAL A 74 4.11 5.01 3.85
C VAL A 74 3.31 6.28 3.63
N PHE A 75 3.39 6.82 2.41
CA PHE A 75 2.51 7.88 1.93
C PHE A 75 2.36 7.83 0.40
N GLY A 76 1.35 8.51 -0.14
CA GLY A 76 1.07 8.58 -1.57
C GLY A 76 1.48 9.91 -2.20
N ILE A 77 1.87 9.87 -3.47
CA ILE A 77 2.12 11.03 -4.32
C ILE A 77 0.97 11.13 -5.31
N GLY A 78 0.21 12.23 -5.26
CA GLY A 78 -0.94 12.43 -6.15
C GLY A 78 -0.54 12.63 -7.63
N ARG A 79 -1.55 12.54 -8.50
CA ARG A 79 -1.43 12.78 -9.95
C ARG A 79 -0.82 14.14 -10.28
N ASP A 80 -1.21 15.18 -9.55
CA ASP A 80 -0.85 16.58 -9.84
C ASP A 80 0.18 17.13 -8.84
N GLU A 81 0.76 16.26 -8.01
CA GLU A 81 1.69 16.60 -6.93
C GLU A 81 2.92 17.34 -7.46
N LYS A 82 3.41 18.32 -6.69
CA LYS A 82 4.58 19.13 -7.05
C LYS A 82 5.71 18.86 -6.06
N GLY A 83 6.94 18.85 -6.58
CA GLY A 83 8.13 18.60 -5.78
C GLY A 83 8.91 19.86 -5.41
N PRO A 84 9.93 19.71 -4.55
CA PRO A 84 10.28 18.48 -3.84
C PRO A 84 9.39 18.24 -2.61
N LEU A 85 9.14 16.97 -2.30
CA LEU A 85 8.47 16.56 -1.06
C LEU A 85 9.46 16.60 0.10
N ARG A 86 8.98 16.97 1.29
CA ARG A 86 9.77 17.02 2.52
C ARG A 86 9.11 16.15 3.58
N VAL A 87 9.86 15.16 4.07
CA VAL A 87 9.45 14.27 5.15
C VAL A 87 10.33 14.56 6.36
N GLN A 88 9.73 15.10 7.42
CA GLN A 88 10.45 15.43 8.65
C GLN A 88 10.46 14.20 9.55
N VAL A 89 11.64 13.80 10.03
CA VAL A 89 11.82 12.64 10.89
C VAL A 89 12.51 13.08 12.17
N GLN A 90 11.82 12.88 13.28
CA GLN A 90 12.37 13.01 14.62
C GLN A 90 12.65 11.59 15.14
N ARG A 91 13.92 11.24 15.27
CA ARG A 91 14.39 9.95 15.79
C ARG A 91 14.15 9.82 17.29
N PRO A 92 14.11 8.58 17.83
CA PRO A 92 13.95 8.33 19.27
C PRO A 92 15.07 8.91 20.13
N ASP A 93 16.28 9.05 19.58
CA ASP A 93 17.46 9.60 20.26
C ASP A 93 17.45 11.14 20.37
N GLY A 94 16.40 11.80 19.86
CA GLY A 94 16.30 13.26 19.82
C GLY A 94 16.89 13.89 18.56
N GLY A 95 17.56 13.13 17.69
CA GLY A 95 18.05 13.61 16.40
C GLY A 95 16.92 13.90 15.40
N SER A 96 16.98 15.04 14.73
CA SER A 96 16.01 15.43 13.70
C SER A 96 16.65 15.53 12.33
N GLU A 97 15.92 15.15 11.30
CA GLU A 97 16.32 15.34 9.91
C GLU A 97 15.13 15.50 8.96
N THR A 98 15.41 15.96 7.74
CA THR A 98 14.40 16.09 6.68
C THR A 98 14.86 15.33 5.45
N ALA A 99 14.12 14.27 5.08
CA ALA A 99 14.30 13.61 3.81
C ALA A 99 13.61 14.43 2.71
N THR A 100 14.33 14.66 1.61
CA THR A 100 13.84 15.38 0.44
C THR A 100 13.69 14.43 -0.73
N ILE A 101 12.52 14.43 -1.36
CA ILE A 101 12.19 13.49 -2.45
C ILE A 101 11.76 14.31 -3.65
N ALA A 102 12.49 14.21 -4.77
CA ALA A 102 12.11 14.88 -6.01
C ALA A 102 10.88 14.20 -6.61
N VAL A 103 9.90 14.98 -7.08
CA VAL A 103 8.72 14.45 -7.78
C VAL A 103 9.01 14.44 -9.27
N THR A 104 8.98 13.26 -9.88
CA THR A 104 9.07 13.12 -11.35
C THR A 104 7.67 13.31 -11.95
N PRO A 105 7.45 14.39 -12.72
CA PRO A 105 6.16 14.62 -13.37
C PRO A 105 5.91 13.54 -14.44
N ARG A 106 4.63 13.27 -14.70
CA ARG A 106 4.18 12.37 -15.76
C ARG A 106 3.25 13.11 -16.72
N ASP A 107 3.22 12.63 -17.95
CA ASP A 107 2.23 13.05 -18.93
C ASP A 107 0.88 12.38 -18.66
N TRP A 108 -0.19 13.09 -19.00
CA TRP A 108 -1.55 12.60 -18.83
C TRP A 108 -2.31 12.69 -20.16
N PRO A 109 -2.02 11.80 -21.13
CA PRO A 109 -2.73 11.74 -22.40
C PRO A 109 -4.25 11.73 -22.21
N THR A 110 -4.96 12.31 -23.18
CA THR A 110 -6.43 12.32 -23.16
C THR A 110 -6.98 11.02 -23.71
N GLU A 111 -7.79 10.34 -22.91
CA GLU A 111 -8.59 9.18 -23.27
C GLU A 111 -10.04 9.62 -23.52
N ARG A 112 -10.53 9.37 -24.74
CA ARG A 112 -11.93 9.58 -25.12
C ARG A 112 -12.72 8.30 -24.88
N VAL A 113 -13.65 8.35 -23.93
CA VAL A 113 -14.51 7.23 -23.56
C VAL A 113 -15.92 7.52 -24.07
N ASN A 114 -16.25 6.91 -25.21
CA ASN A 114 -17.55 7.07 -25.85
C ASN A 114 -18.45 5.87 -25.54
N GLY A 115 -19.76 6.11 -25.47
CA GLY A 115 -20.75 5.07 -25.25
C GLY A 115 -21.03 4.75 -23.77
N VAL A 116 -20.54 5.58 -22.84
CA VAL A 116 -20.97 5.47 -21.44
C VAL A 116 -22.45 5.85 -21.33
N PRO A 117 -23.23 5.23 -20.41
CA PRO A 117 -24.65 5.54 -20.26
C PRO A 117 -24.87 7.05 -20.06
N PRO A 118 -25.64 7.75 -20.91
CA PRO A 118 -25.73 9.22 -20.88
C PRO A 118 -26.14 9.80 -19.51
N LYS A 119 -27.01 9.10 -18.80
CA LYS A 119 -27.48 9.44 -17.44
C LYS A 119 -26.39 9.45 -16.36
N THR A 120 -25.18 8.99 -16.68
CA THR A 120 -24.01 8.97 -15.78
C THR A 120 -23.01 10.09 -16.06
N VAL A 121 -23.21 10.84 -17.14
CA VAL A 121 -22.42 12.04 -17.49
C VAL A 121 -23.12 13.28 -16.96
N ASN A 122 -24.42 13.41 -17.25
CA ASN A 122 -25.28 14.52 -16.79
C ASN A 122 -26.48 13.98 -15.99
N PRO A 123 -26.30 13.64 -14.71
CA PRO A 123 -27.37 13.07 -13.89
C PRO A 123 -28.43 14.12 -13.50
N PRO A 124 -29.73 13.75 -13.46
CA PRO A 124 -30.78 14.60 -12.86
C PRO A 124 -30.48 14.94 -11.39
N PRO A 125 -31.04 16.03 -10.81
CA PRO A 125 -30.73 16.46 -9.44
C PRO A 125 -30.91 15.37 -8.37
N ALA A 126 -31.99 14.59 -8.44
CA ALA A 126 -32.22 13.48 -7.49
C ALA A 126 -31.12 12.40 -7.56
N ILE A 127 -30.58 12.16 -8.76
CA ILE A 127 -29.45 11.25 -8.96
C ILE A 127 -28.15 11.88 -8.48
N ALA A 128 -27.95 13.19 -8.66
CA ALA A 128 -26.79 13.90 -8.14
C ALA A 128 -26.68 13.77 -6.61
N GLU A 129 -27.81 13.86 -5.89
CA GLU A 129 -27.83 13.64 -4.44
C GLU A 129 -27.53 12.19 -4.04
N ARG A 130 -27.99 11.20 -4.82
CA ARG A 130 -27.58 9.79 -4.62
C ARG A 130 -26.06 9.64 -4.79
N ILE A 131 -25.51 10.16 -5.88
CA ILE A 131 -24.07 10.11 -6.17
C ILE A 131 -23.27 10.75 -5.04
N LYS A 132 -23.70 11.90 -4.54
CA LYS A 132 -23.04 12.61 -3.44
C LYS A 132 -23.00 11.75 -2.16
N ARG A 133 -24.11 11.12 -1.79
CA ARG A 133 -24.16 10.22 -0.62
C ARG A 133 -23.28 8.99 -0.79
N GLU A 134 -23.35 8.33 -1.95
CA GLU A 134 -22.52 7.16 -2.26
C GLU A 134 -21.02 7.50 -2.23
N GLN A 135 -20.64 8.64 -2.82
CA GLN A 135 -19.26 9.11 -2.78
C GLN A 135 -18.79 9.40 -1.35
N ALA A 136 -19.64 9.97 -0.50
CA ALA A 136 -19.32 10.22 0.90
C ALA A 136 -19.08 8.90 1.67
N GLN A 137 -19.88 7.86 1.42
CA GLN A 137 -19.68 6.54 2.02
C GLN A 137 -18.35 5.91 1.59
N VAL A 138 -18.03 5.96 0.30
CA VAL A 138 -16.75 5.44 -0.23
C VAL A 138 -15.56 6.22 0.34
N THR A 139 -15.67 7.55 0.47
CA THR A 139 -14.62 8.38 1.07
C THR A 139 -14.42 8.03 2.55
N ALA A 140 -15.50 7.88 3.31
CA ALA A 140 -15.43 7.50 4.73
C ALA A 140 -14.77 6.13 4.93
N ALA A 141 -15.01 5.18 4.03
CA ALA A 141 -14.41 3.84 4.08
C ALA A 141 -12.89 3.81 3.84
N ARG A 142 -12.27 4.92 3.41
CA ARG A 142 -10.81 5.06 3.22
C ARG A 142 -10.10 5.78 4.37
N ALA A 143 -10.82 6.17 5.41
CA ALA A 143 -10.26 6.90 6.54
C ALA A 143 -9.54 6.01 7.57
N ARG A 144 -9.60 4.69 7.40
CA ARG A 144 -9.03 3.73 8.35
C ARG A 144 -7.50 3.88 8.43
N ASP A 145 -6.99 3.96 9.66
CA ASP A 145 -5.57 4.06 9.98
C ASP A 145 -5.27 3.15 11.17
N ASP A 146 -4.79 1.94 10.90
CA ASP A 146 -4.44 0.94 11.91
C ASP A 146 -2.99 0.45 11.78
N ASP A 147 -2.58 -0.43 12.68
CA ASP A 147 -1.22 -0.95 12.84
C ASP A 147 -0.86 -2.09 11.89
N ARG A 148 -1.81 -2.56 11.05
CA ARG A 148 -1.52 -3.62 10.07
C ARG A 148 -0.56 -3.10 9.01
N THR A 149 0.34 -3.97 8.59
CA THR A 149 1.35 -3.66 7.58
C THR A 149 1.13 -4.47 6.31
N ASP A 150 -0.12 -4.78 5.95
CA ASP A 150 -0.41 -5.59 4.76
C ASP A 150 0.12 -4.91 3.48
N PHE A 151 0.17 -3.57 3.46
CA PHE A 151 0.77 -2.76 2.39
C PHE A 151 2.26 -3.04 2.14
N THR A 152 2.97 -3.70 3.05
CA THR A 152 4.39 -4.03 2.84
C THR A 152 4.57 -5.22 1.91
N GLN A 153 3.53 -6.04 1.70
CA GLN A 153 3.55 -7.14 0.74
C GLN A 153 3.84 -6.63 -0.68
N THR A 154 4.45 -7.48 -1.49
CA THR A 154 4.52 -7.26 -2.94
C THR A 154 3.13 -7.49 -3.51
N PHE A 155 2.51 -6.44 -4.06
CA PHE A 155 1.16 -6.53 -4.60
C PHE A 155 1.14 -7.43 -5.84
N ILE A 156 0.09 -8.23 -5.98
CA ILE A 156 -0.16 -9.03 -7.18
C ILE A 156 -1.26 -8.40 -8.02
N TRP A 157 -1.31 -8.78 -9.29
CA TRP A 157 -2.42 -8.43 -10.17
C TRP A 157 -3.75 -9.02 -9.65
N PRO A 158 -4.81 -8.22 -9.52
CA PRO A 158 -6.13 -8.72 -9.12
C PRO A 158 -6.79 -9.56 -10.24
N VAL A 159 -6.47 -9.27 -11.50
CA VAL A 159 -6.82 -10.04 -12.70
C VAL A 159 -5.69 -9.90 -13.74
N GLN A 160 -5.51 -10.89 -14.62
CA GLN A 160 -4.57 -10.83 -15.74
C GLN A 160 -5.30 -10.45 -17.03
N GLY A 161 -4.88 -9.38 -17.69
CA GLY A 161 -5.50 -8.90 -18.92
C GLY A 161 -4.83 -7.65 -19.49
N ARG A 162 -5.36 -7.17 -20.63
CA ARG A 162 -4.84 -5.96 -21.28
C ARG A 162 -5.26 -4.73 -20.49
N ILE A 163 -4.31 -3.84 -20.22
CA ILE A 163 -4.60 -2.50 -19.68
C ILE A 163 -5.35 -1.71 -20.75
N SER A 164 -6.60 -1.34 -20.48
CA SER A 164 -7.48 -0.58 -21.39
C SER A 164 -7.62 0.90 -21.01
N GLY A 165 -7.17 1.29 -19.81
CA GLY A 165 -7.16 2.66 -19.34
C GLY A 165 -6.09 2.83 -18.25
N ARG A 166 -5.27 3.89 -18.36
CA ARG A 166 -4.16 4.11 -17.41
C ARG A 166 -4.51 5.14 -16.36
N PHE A 167 -3.92 5.01 -15.18
CA PHE A 167 -4.05 6.00 -14.12
C PHE A 167 -3.62 7.38 -14.61
N GLY A 168 -4.32 8.40 -14.13
CA GLY A 168 -4.02 9.81 -14.35
C GLY A 168 -4.32 10.35 -15.75
N ASN A 169 -4.58 9.50 -16.75
CA ASN A 169 -4.99 9.95 -18.08
C ASN A 169 -6.24 10.85 -17.99
N ALA A 170 -6.23 11.96 -18.74
CA ALA A 170 -7.36 12.88 -18.77
C ALA A 170 -8.55 12.17 -19.44
N ARG A 171 -9.75 12.27 -18.86
CA ARG A 171 -10.93 11.60 -19.41
C ARG A 171 -11.86 12.59 -20.10
N VAL A 172 -12.37 12.19 -21.26
CA VAL A 172 -13.46 12.88 -21.95
C VAL A 172 -14.58 11.85 -22.18
N TYR A 173 -15.71 12.01 -21.50
CA TYR A 173 -16.85 11.10 -21.55
C TYR A 173 -17.92 11.66 -22.47
N ASN A 174 -18.22 10.96 -23.57
CA ASN A 174 -19.21 11.41 -24.57
C ASN A 174 -19.01 12.88 -25.00
N GLY A 175 -17.74 13.29 -25.21
CA GLY A 175 -17.37 14.65 -25.59
C GLY A 175 -17.25 15.66 -24.43
N GLN A 176 -17.60 15.29 -23.21
CA GLN A 176 -17.52 16.16 -22.02
C GLN A 176 -16.25 15.89 -21.20
N PRO A 177 -15.46 16.90 -20.83
CA PRO A 177 -14.32 16.73 -19.93
C PRO A 177 -14.74 16.14 -18.59
N GLY A 178 -13.95 15.20 -18.06
CA GLY A 178 -14.11 14.62 -16.75
C GLY A 178 -12.82 14.68 -15.93
N ALA A 179 -12.88 14.21 -14.69
CA ALA A 179 -11.70 14.06 -13.86
C ALA A 179 -10.70 13.05 -14.46
N GLY A 180 -9.43 13.22 -14.15
CA GLY A 180 -8.39 12.26 -14.50
C GLY A 180 -8.72 10.85 -14.00
N HIS A 181 -8.28 9.84 -14.74
CA HIS A 181 -8.61 8.46 -14.44
C HIS A 181 -8.01 8.04 -13.08
N SER A 182 -8.85 7.64 -12.13
CA SER A 182 -8.43 7.43 -10.74
C SER A 182 -7.86 6.04 -10.42
N GLY A 183 -7.54 5.25 -11.44
CA GLY A 183 -7.10 3.87 -11.32
C GLY A 183 -6.63 3.32 -12.66
N MET A 184 -6.55 2.01 -12.77
CA MET A 184 -6.18 1.28 -13.97
C MET A 184 -7.33 0.36 -14.39
N ASP A 185 -7.69 0.41 -15.67
CA ASP A 185 -8.71 -0.48 -16.22
C ASP A 185 -8.04 -1.69 -16.88
N ILE A 186 -8.52 -2.89 -16.55
CA ILE A 186 -8.03 -4.14 -17.10
C ILE A 186 -9.19 -4.84 -17.82
N ALA A 187 -9.09 -4.94 -19.14
CA ALA A 187 -10.12 -5.53 -19.98
C ALA A 187 -10.07 -7.06 -19.91
N VAL A 188 -11.10 -7.66 -19.30
CA VAL A 188 -11.33 -9.11 -19.19
C VAL A 188 -12.84 -9.38 -19.18
N PRO A 189 -13.30 -10.58 -19.55
CA PRO A 189 -14.74 -10.90 -19.60
C PRO A 189 -15.48 -10.74 -18.26
N THR A 190 -16.78 -10.48 -18.33
CA THR A 190 -17.66 -10.54 -17.15
C THR A 190 -17.57 -11.92 -16.50
N GLY A 191 -17.55 -11.95 -15.17
CA GLY A 191 -17.47 -13.18 -14.38
C GLY A 191 -16.05 -13.64 -14.06
N THR A 192 -15.02 -13.05 -14.68
CA THR A 192 -13.61 -13.32 -14.32
C THR A 192 -13.40 -13.06 -12.82
N PRO A 193 -12.88 -14.05 -12.05
CA PRO A 193 -12.64 -13.88 -10.62
C PRO A 193 -11.62 -12.78 -10.34
N VAL A 194 -11.96 -11.86 -9.44
CA VAL A 194 -11.08 -10.80 -8.94
C VAL A 194 -10.44 -11.28 -7.65
N LYS A 195 -9.10 -11.23 -7.60
CA LYS A 195 -8.31 -11.62 -6.43
C LYS A 195 -7.89 -10.40 -5.60
N ALA A 196 -7.75 -10.60 -4.29
CA ALA A 196 -7.14 -9.61 -3.41
C ALA A 196 -5.64 -9.42 -3.78
N PRO A 197 -5.20 -8.19 -4.12
CA PRO A 197 -3.83 -7.94 -4.57
C PRO A 197 -2.81 -7.97 -3.42
N ALA A 198 -3.26 -7.84 -2.19
CA ALA A 198 -2.54 -8.05 -0.94
C ALA A 198 -3.56 -8.43 0.15
N ALA A 199 -3.12 -8.92 1.30
CA ALA A 199 -4.00 -9.13 2.44
C ALA A 199 -4.68 -7.81 2.88
N GLY A 200 -5.84 -7.90 3.53
CA GLY A 200 -6.50 -6.69 4.03
C GLY A 200 -7.89 -6.93 4.62
N ILE A 201 -8.52 -5.85 5.09
CA ILE A 201 -9.88 -5.88 5.64
C ILE A 201 -10.83 -5.19 4.66
N VAL A 202 -11.97 -5.82 4.37
CA VAL A 202 -13.01 -5.22 3.54
C VAL A 202 -13.65 -4.05 4.31
N THR A 203 -13.49 -2.82 3.81
CA THR A 203 -14.05 -1.61 4.45
C THR A 203 -15.30 -1.09 3.77
N PHE A 204 -15.57 -1.52 2.54
CA PHE A 204 -16.79 -1.17 1.82
C PHE A 204 -17.15 -2.28 0.83
N ALA A 205 -18.43 -2.64 0.76
CA ALA A 205 -18.97 -3.54 -0.24
C ALA A 205 -20.37 -3.05 -0.64
N GLY A 206 -20.47 -2.38 -1.79
CA GLY A 206 -21.70 -1.82 -2.33
C GLY A 206 -22.02 -2.42 -3.69
N PRO A 207 -23.09 -3.22 -3.85
CA PRO A 207 -23.35 -3.95 -5.10
C PRO A 207 -23.88 -3.08 -6.25
N ASP A 208 -24.46 -1.90 -5.96
CA ASP A 208 -25.12 -1.05 -6.95
C ASP A 208 -24.91 0.45 -6.65
N LEU A 209 -23.66 0.93 -6.75
CA LEU A 209 -23.43 2.38 -6.76
C LEU A 209 -23.74 2.93 -8.15
N TYR A 210 -24.28 4.14 -8.22
CA TYR A 210 -24.81 4.68 -9.46
C TYR A 210 -23.74 4.85 -10.54
N LEU A 211 -22.57 5.38 -10.18
CA LEU A 211 -21.46 5.60 -11.13
C LEU A 211 -20.51 4.41 -11.21
N THR A 212 -20.24 3.74 -10.10
CA THR A 212 -19.18 2.73 -10.01
C THR A 212 -19.72 1.30 -10.03
N GLY A 213 -21.04 1.11 -10.00
CA GLY A 213 -21.66 -0.20 -9.97
C GLY A 213 -21.25 -1.00 -8.73
N GLY A 214 -21.05 -2.30 -8.91
CA GLY A 214 -20.47 -3.16 -7.88
C GLY A 214 -19.10 -2.63 -7.47
N THR A 215 -18.99 -2.20 -6.21
CA THR A 215 -17.85 -1.47 -5.65
C THR A 215 -17.37 -2.14 -4.36
N LEU A 216 -16.10 -2.54 -4.33
CA LEU A 216 -15.45 -3.18 -3.19
C LEU A 216 -14.19 -2.40 -2.82
N LEU A 217 -14.00 -2.08 -1.52
CA LEU A 217 -12.75 -1.51 -0.99
C LEU A 217 -12.10 -2.49 -0.02
N LEU A 218 -10.79 -2.58 -0.14
CA LEU A 218 -9.93 -3.41 0.69
C LEU A 218 -8.84 -2.53 1.32
N ASP A 219 -8.78 -2.50 2.65
CA ASP A 219 -7.79 -1.74 3.41
C ASP A 219 -6.60 -2.61 3.82
N HIS A 220 -5.41 -2.15 3.46
CA HIS A 220 -4.12 -2.82 3.63
C HIS A 220 -3.30 -2.24 4.82
N GLY A 221 -3.94 -1.42 5.67
CA GLY A 221 -3.31 -0.74 6.80
C GLY A 221 -2.61 0.57 6.41
N PHE A 222 -2.33 1.41 7.42
CA PHE A 222 -1.65 2.72 7.29
C PHE A 222 -2.31 3.66 6.25
N GLY A 223 -3.63 3.51 6.02
CA GLY A 223 -4.39 4.27 5.03
C GLY A 223 -4.24 3.80 3.58
N VAL A 224 -3.48 2.73 3.32
CA VAL A 224 -3.33 2.17 1.96
C VAL A 224 -4.54 1.29 1.63
N SER A 225 -5.21 1.54 0.52
CA SER A 225 -6.39 0.76 0.13
C SER A 225 -6.51 0.52 -1.38
N SER A 226 -6.99 -0.67 -1.74
CA SER A 226 -7.46 -1.01 -3.09
C SER A 226 -8.97 -0.71 -3.21
N ASN A 227 -9.41 -0.32 -4.40
CA ASN A 227 -10.82 -0.33 -4.78
C ASN A 227 -11.02 -1.07 -6.11
N PHE A 228 -12.17 -1.74 -6.23
CA PHE A 228 -12.57 -2.53 -7.38
C PHE A 228 -13.96 -2.11 -7.80
N LEU A 229 -14.14 -1.66 -9.04
CA LEU A 229 -15.41 -1.12 -9.53
C LEU A 229 -15.96 -1.95 -10.70
N HIS A 230 -17.19 -1.62 -11.09
CA HIS A 230 -17.93 -2.22 -12.20
C HIS A 230 -18.19 -3.73 -12.02
N LEU A 231 -18.04 -4.25 -10.80
CA LEU A 231 -18.14 -5.67 -10.47
C LEU A 231 -19.53 -6.22 -10.83
N SER A 232 -19.58 -7.50 -11.22
CA SER A 232 -20.83 -8.23 -11.45
C SER A 232 -21.36 -8.89 -10.17
N ARG A 233 -20.46 -9.24 -9.25
CA ARG A 233 -20.76 -9.76 -7.92
C ARG A 233 -19.64 -9.43 -6.95
N ILE A 234 -19.96 -9.43 -5.66
CA ILE A 234 -19.03 -9.28 -4.54
C ILE A 234 -19.18 -10.52 -3.67
N ASP A 235 -18.07 -11.20 -3.38
CA ASP A 235 -18.05 -12.52 -2.72
C ASP A 235 -17.67 -12.42 -1.22
N VAL A 236 -17.50 -11.19 -0.70
CA VAL A 236 -17.07 -10.88 0.68
C VAL A 236 -17.92 -9.76 1.29
N LYS A 237 -17.91 -9.62 2.62
CA LYS A 237 -18.66 -8.60 3.37
C LYS A 237 -17.73 -7.67 4.15
N VAL A 238 -18.23 -6.47 4.46
CA VAL A 238 -17.51 -5.50 5.31
C VAL A 238 -17.10 -6.16 6.63
N GLY A 239 -15.84 -5.97 7.02
CA GLY A 239 -15.24 -6.58 8.20
C GLY A 239 -14.49 -7.90 7.94
N ASP A 240 -14.69 -8.55 6.78
CA ASP A 240 -13.92 -9.74 6.45
C ASP A 240 -12.43 -9.41 6.29
N ARG A 241 -11.57 -10.21 6.91
CA ARG A 241 -10.13 -10.27 6.60
C ARG A 241 -9.94 -11.23 5.43
N VAL A 242 -9.21 -10.80 4.41
CA VAL A 242 -8.86 -11.61 3.25
C VAL A 242 -7.35 -11.70 3.09
N GLU A 243 -6.90 -12.80 2.51
CA GLU A 243 -5.49 -13.04 2.20
C GLU A 243 -5.17 -12.69 0.74
N GLN A 244 -3.90 -12.41 0.45
CA GLN A 244 -3.45 -12.16 -0.92
C GLN A 244 -3.80 -13.37 -1.82
N GLY A 245 -4.37 -13.08 -3.00
CA GLY A 245 -4.77 -14.11 -3.96
C GLY A 245 -6.15 -14.73 -3.71
N GLN A 246 -6.79 -14.47 -2.56
CA GLN A 246 -8.16 -14.89 -2.29
C GLN A 246 -9.12 -14.24 -3.30
N VAL A 247 -10.08 -15.01 -3.81
CA VAL A 247 -11.16 -14.47 -4.66
C VAL A 247 -12.14 -13.68 -3.80
N ILE A 248 -12.42 -12.44 -4.21
CA ILE A 248 -13.23 -11.49 -3.44
C ILE A 248 -14.44 -10.94 -4.21
N ALA A 249 -14.44 -11.09 -5.54
CA ALA A 249 -15.49 -10.58 -6.42
C ALA A 249 -15.34 -11.18 -7.83
N ALA A 250 -16.18 -10.71 -8.77
CA ALA A 250 -15.91 -10.91 -10.19
C ALA A 250 -16.16 -9.66 -11.04
N VAL A 251 -15.40 -9.61 -12.14
CA VAL A 251 -15.47 -8.54 -13.14
C VAL A 251 -16.87 -8.43 -13.73
N GLY A 252 -17.29 -7.21 -14.05
CA GLY A 252 -18.56 -6.93 -14.71
C GLY A 252 -18.48 -5.70 -15.61
N ALA A 253 -19.63 -5.10 -15.87
CA ALA A 253 -19.80 -3.87 -16.63
C ALA A 253 -20.89 -2.99 -16.00
N THR A 254 -21.01 -2.99 -14.67
CA THR A 254 -22.06 -2.27 -13.93
C THR A 254 -21.71 -0.78 -13.76
N GLY A 255 -22.69 0.09 -13.54
CA GLY A 255 -22.47 1.54 -13.39
C GLY A 255 -22.09 2.25 -14.70
N ARG A 256 -21.14 3.19 -14.64
CA ARG A 256 -20.61 3.93 -15.78
C ARG A 256 -19.49 3.13 -16.47
N ALA A 257 -19.87 2.10 -17.22
CA ALA A 257 -18.97 1.27 -18.00
C ALA A 257 -19.44 1.17 -19.46
N THR A 258 -18.51 0.97 -20.40
CA THR A 258 -18.80 0.77 -21.84
C THR A 258 -18.69 -0.69 -22.27
N GLY A 259 -18.21 -1.56 -21.38
CA GLY A 259 -18.02 -2.99 -21.59
C GLY A 259 -17.31 -3.63 -20.39
N PRO A 260 -17.13 -4.96 -20.41
CA PRO A 260 -16.52 -5.69 -19.30
C PRO A 260 -15.06 -5.29 -19.06
N HIS A 261 -14.78 -4.83 -17.84
CA HIS A 261 -13.42 -4.54 -17.36
C HIS A 261 -13.40 -4.44 -15.83
N LEU A 262 -12.23 -4.67 -15.23
CA LEU A 262 -11.97 -4.31 -13.84
C LEU A 262 -11.38 -2.91 -13.81
N HIS A 263 -12.04 -1.96 -13.13
CA HIS A 263 -11.34 -0.78 -12.64
C HIS A 263 -10.70 -1.12 -11.31
N TRP A 264 -9.37 -1.10 -11.24
CA TRP A 264 -8.61 -1.25 -10.01
C TRP A 264 -7.98 0.10 -9.65
N GLY A 265 -8.37 0.67 -8.51
CA GLY A 265 -7.76 1.89 -7.98
C GLY A 265 -6.97 1.62 -6.71
N MET A 266 -5.91 2.39 -6.51
CA MET A 266 -5.08 2.37 -5.30
C MET A 266 -5.12 3.76 -4.65
N ASN A 267 -5.08 3.79 -3.32
CA ASN A 267 -5.21 5.02 -2.54
C ASN A 267 -4.27 4.98 -1.33
N TRP A 268 -3.77 6.14 -0.93
CA TRP A 268 -3.29 6.41 0.42
C TRP A 268 -4.19 7.49 1.01
N PHE A 269 -5.09 7.10 1.92
CA PHE A 269 -6.23 7.90 2.35
C PHE A 269 -7.04 8.44 1.15
N ASP A 270 -7.07 9.77 0.99
CA ASP A 270 -7.74 10.48 -0.09
C ASP A 270 -6.86 10.64 -1.34
N THR A 271 -5.54 10.42 -1.22
CA THR A 271 -4.59 10.53 -2.32
C THR A 271 -4.68 9.30 -3.23
N ARG A 272 -5.08 9.52 -4.48
CA ARG A 272 -5.09 8.47 -5.51
C ARG A 272 -3.67 8.22 -6.03
N ILE A 273 -3.32 6.96 -6.15
CA ILE A 273 -2.01 6.50 -6.62
C ILE A 273 -2.20 5.48 -7.75
N ASP A 274 -1.15 5.28 -8.55
CA ASP A 274 -1.14 4.42 -9.71
C ASP A 274 -0.98 2.94 -9.30
N PRO A 275 -1.96 2.07 -9.59
CA PRO A 275 -1.83 0.64 -9.33
C PRO A 275 -0.69 -0.03 -10.10
N LEU A 276 -0.26 0.52 -11.24
CA LEU A 276 0.86 -0.04 -11.99
C LEU A 276 2.18 0.11 -11.23
N LEU A 277 2.39 1.26 -10.57
CA LEU A 277 3.61 1.52 -9.82
C LEU A 277 3.73 0.65 -8.56
N VAL A 278 2.60 0.22 -7.97
CA VAL A 278 2.67 -0.71 -6.81
C VAL A 278 3.02 -2.14 -7.22
N LEU A 279 2.73 -2.53 -8.46
CA LEU A 279 3.11 -3.84 -9.02
C LEU A 279 4.59 -3.88 -9.43
N GLU A 280 5.13 -2.76 -9.90
CA GLU A 280 6.52 -2.65 -10.36
C GLU A 280 7.52 -2.51 -9.21
N ARG A 281 7.03 -2.33 -7.98
CA ARG A 281 7.84 -2.25 -6.77
C ARG A 281 8.54 -3.61 -6.53
N LYS A 282 9.84 -3.63 -6.76
CA LYS A 282 10.75 -4.75 -6.45
C LYS A 282 11.33 -4.64 -5.04
#